data_AF-A0A954HZ83-F1
#
_entry.id   AF-A0A954HZ83-F1
#
_cell.length_a   1.000
_cell.length_b   1.000
_cell.length_c   1.000
_cell.angle_alpha   90.00
_cell.angle_beta   90.00
_cell.angle_gamma   90.00
#
_symmetry.space_group_name_H-M   'P 1'
#
loop_
_entity.id
_entity.type
_entity.pdbx_description
1 polymer ?
#
loop_
_entity_poly.entity_id
_entity_poly.type
_entity_poly.pdbx_seq_one_letter_code
_entity_poly.pdbx_strand_id
1 'polypeptide(L)'
;MAATALATDSHGFPAAKVRAIQRTAEAHADLVADELDKLGSVPGADSGGVFPAAFLLELAAILQLLAWERAGLTAHIEAGLPSFDAARHELRDRRQRGHWDTEPVGQTLLFGRVLPFLLNAFAWDGPELLQADVLLNDADDDTELDAIAEFLFANRHTLGQILGDETDA
;
A
#
# COMPACT_ATOMS: atom_id res chain seq x y z
N MET A 1 -17.42 -9.44 -26.21
CA MET A 1 -16.90 -9.16 -24.86
C MET A 1 -17.54 -7.87 -24.37
N ALA A 2 -18.42 -7.95 -23.38
CA ALA A 2 -19.05 -6.77 -22.80
C ALA A 2 -18.09 -6.19 -21.75
N ALA A 3 -17.64 -4.96 -21.95
CA ALA A 3 -16.94 -4.22 -20.92
C ALA A 3 -17.91 -4.04 -19.74
N THR A 4 -17.67 -4.76 -18.64
CA THR A 4 -18.39 -4.55 -17.40
C THR A 4 -18.11 -3.12 -16.96
N ALA A 5 -19.10 -2.24 -17.12
CA ALA A 5 -19.02 -0.87 -16.66
C ALA A 5 -18.73 -0.90 -15.15
N LEU A 6 -17.54 -0.45 -14.76
CA LEU A 6 -17.16 -0.31 -13.35
C LEU A 6 -18.18 0.64 -12.71
N ALA A 7 -18.97 0.12 -11.77
CA ALA A 7 -19.91 0.93 -11.01
C ALA A 7 -19.15 2.10 -10.36
N THR A 8 -19.63 3.32 -10.59
CA THR A 8 -19.09 4.53 -9.99
C THR A 8 -19.92 4.94 -8.77
N ASP A 9 -19.28 5.55 -7.78
CA ASP A 9 -19.97 6.16 -6.64
C ASP A 9 -20.72 7.45 -7.03
N SER A 10 -21.32 8.13 -6.06
CA SER A 10 -22.04 9.41 -6.26
C SER A 10 -21.16 10.57 -6.75
N HIS A 11 -19.84 10.40 -6.78
CA HIS A 11 -18.85 11.40 -7.19
C HIS A 11 -18.10 11.01 -8.47
N GLY A 12 -18.49 9.90 -9.12
CA GLY A 12 -17.87 9.43 -10.35
C GLY A 12 -16.56 8.67 -10.14
N PHE A 13 -16.18 8.32 -8.91
CA PHE A 13 -15.03 7.46 -8.66
C PHE A 13 -15.41 6.00 -8.89
N PRO A 14 -14.53 5.19 -9.51
CA PRO A 14 -14.75 3.74 -9.59
C PRO A 14 -14.91 3.16 -8.19
N ALA A 15 -15.99 2.40 -7.94
CA ALA A 15 -16.29 1.82 -6.63
C ALA A 15 -15.13 0.96 -6.09
N ALA A 16 -14.38 0.31 -6.99
CA ALA A 16 -13.18 -0.44 -6.63
C ALA A 16 -12.11 0.46 -5.98
N LYS A 17 -11.91 1.67 -6.49
CA LYS A 17 -10.95 2.63 -5.94
C LYS A 17 -11.37 3.12 -4.56
N VAL A 18 -12.66 3.40 -4.38
CA VAL A 18 -13.21 3.81 -3.06
C VAL A 18 -12.98 2.72 -2.02
N ARG A 19 -13.29 1.46 -2.35
CA ARG A 19 -13.02 0.32 -1.47
C ARG A 19 -11.53 0.16 -1.17
N ALA A 20 -10.66 0.33 -2.16
CA ALA A 20 -9.21 0.27 -1.97
C ALA A 20 -8.72 1.33 -0.97
N ILE A 21 -9.20 2.57 -1.10
CA ILE A 21 -8.86 3.66 -0.18
C ILE A 21 -9.36 3.34 1.23
N GLN A 22 -10.60 2.85 1.37
CA GLN A 22 -11.16 2.49 2.66
C GLN A 22 -10.32 1.40 3.35
N ARG A 23 -10.02 0.30 2.65
CA ARG A 23 -9.17 -0.79 3.19
C ARG A 23 -7.78 -0.29 3.57
N THR A 24 -7.20 0.57 2.75
CA THR A 24 -5.89 1.17 3.04
C THR A 24 -5.94 2.02 4.31
N ALA A 25 -6.99 2.83 4.47
CA ALA A 25 -7.17 3.66 5.66
C ALA A 25 -7.37 2.81 6.93
N GLU A 26 -8.15 1.73 6.85
CA GLU A 26 -8.34 0.77 7.95
C GLU A 26 -7.01 0.11 8.33
N ALA A 27 -6.26 -0.42 7.36
CA ALA A 27 -4.95 -1.04 7.60
C ALA A 27 -3.93 -0.06 8.21
N HIS A 28 -3.94 1.20 7.77
CA HIS A 28 -3.09 2.26 8.35
C HIS A 28 -3.50 2.59 9.79
N ALA A 29 -4.79 2.64 10.08
CA ALA A 29 -5.28 2.87 11.43
C ALA A 29 -4.83 1.74 12.37
N ASP A 30 -4.94 0.48 11.93
CA ASP A 30 -4.49 -0.68 12.70
C ASP A 30 -2.97 -0.67 12.96
N LEU A 31 -2.16 -0.40 11.92
CA LEU A 31 -0.70 -0.27 12.06
C LEU A 31 -0.31 0.83 13.05
N VAL A 32 -0.97 1.98 12.99
CA VAL A 32 -0.73 3.09 13.90
C VAL A 32 -1.15 2.72 15.32
N ALA A 33 -2.31 2.11 15.51
CA ALA A 33 -2.77 1.66 16.82
C ALA A 33 -1.77 0.68 17.45
N ASP A 34 -1.35 -0.35 16.72
CA ASP A 34 -0.35 -1.32 17.16
C ASP A 34 0.97 -0.68 17.58
N GLU A 35 1.43 0.34 16.84
CA GLU A 35 2.68 1.02 17.16
C GLU A 35 2.54 1.94 18.38
N LEU A 36 1.41 2.65 18.53
CA LEU A 36 1.13 3.47 19.70
C LEU A 36 1.00 2.63 20.99
N ASP A 37 0.40 1.45 20.88
CA ASP A 37 0.30 0.50 21.99
C ASP A 37 1.68 0.01 22.45
N LYS A 38 2.59 -0.32 21.52
CA LYS A 38 3.98 -0.66 21.87
C LYS A 38 4.73 0.47 22.57
N LEU A 39 4.37 1.71 22.26
CA LEU A 39 4.94 2.91 22.90
C LEU A 39 4.30 3.20 24.28
N GLY A 40 3.37 2.37 24.74
CA GLY A 40 2.63 2.57 25.99
C GLY A 40 1.67 3.76 25.96
N SER A 41 1.33 4.24 24.76
CA SER A 41 0.43 5.37 24.55
C SER A 41 -0.96 4.84 24.22
N VAL A 42 -1.67 4.31 25.21
CA VAL A 42 -3.05 3.85 25.03
C VAL A 42 -3.95 5.07 24.86
N PRO A 43 -4.69 5.22 23.75
CA PRO A 43 -5.76 6.20 23.65
C PRO A 43 -6.88 5.75 24.59
N GLY A 44 -6.99 6.39 25.78
CA GLY A 44 -8.16 6.21 26.66
C GLY A 44 -7.90 5.99 28.15
N ALA A 45 -6.67 6.01 28.66
CA ALA A 45 -6.42 5.83 30.10
C ALA A 45 -5.86 7.11 30.76
N ASP A 46 -6.75 8.05 31.08
CA ASP A 46 -6.64 9.16 32.05
C ASP A 46 -5.38 10.07 32.05
N SER A 47 -4.49 9.92 31.06
CA SER A 47 -3.27 10.69 30.86
C SER A 47 -2.88 10.80 29.37
N GLY A 48 -3.75 10.32 28.47
CA GLY A 48 -3.50 10.17 27.04
C GLY A 48 -3.43 11.50 26.31
N GLY A 49 -2.22 11.89 25.88
CA GLY A 49 -2.04 12.99 24.95
C GLY A 49 -2.74 12.66 23.63
N VAL A 50 -3.60 13.57 23.17
CA VAL A 50 -4.17 13.49 21.82
C VAL A 50 -3.05 13.77 20.82
N PHE A 51 -2.71 12.79 19.99
CA PHE A 51 -1.80 13.02 18.88
C PHE A 51 -2.51 13.80 17.75
N PRO A 52 -1.83 14.74 17.08
CA PRO A 52 -2.43 15.46 15.96
C PRO A 52 -2.65 14.53 14.78
N ALA A 53 -3.68 14.82 13.99
CA ALA A 53 -3.96 14.08 12.76
C ALA A 53 -2.74 14.03 11.82
N ALA A 54 -2.01 15.13 11.67
CA ALA A 54 -0.81 15.18 10.83
C ALA A 54 0.26 14.19 11.29
N PHE A 55 0.47 14.06 12.61
CA PHE A 55 1.40 13.09 13.16
C PHE A 55 0.96 11.65 12.89
N LEU A 56 -0.32 11.35 13.09
CA LEU A 56 -0.86 10.00 12.86
C LEU A 56 -0.73 9.59 11.38
N LEU A 57 -0.98 10.53 10.45
CA LEU A 57 -0.80 10.30 9.02
C LEU A 57 0.67 10.09 8.64
N GLU A 58 1.59 10.90 9.17
CA GLU A 58 3.04 10.72 8.96
C GLU A 58 3.51 9.37 9.51
N LEU A 59 3.03 8.97 10.70
CA LEU A 59 3.35 7.67 11.28
C LEU A 59 2.81 6.52 10.42
N ALA A 60 1.56 6.59 9.96
CA ALA A 60 0.99 5.62 9.03
C ALA A 60 1.85 5.48 7.76
N ALA A 61 2.29 6.59 7.18
CA ALA A 61 3.14 6.58 6.00
C ALA A 61 4.48 5.87 6.28
N ILE A 62 5.13 6.18 7.40
CA ILE A 62 6.41 5.56 7.80
C ILE A 62 6.23 4.05 8.03
N LEU A 63 5.14 3.63 8.68
CA LEU A 63 4.86 2.21 8.92
C LEU A 63 4.55 1.46 7.63
N GLN A 64 3.89 2.11 6.66
CA GLN A 64 3.70 1.55 5.33
C GLN A 64 5.05 1.32 4.61
N LEU A 65 5.96 2.29 4.67
CA LEU A 65 7.31 2.13 4.10
C LEU A 65 8.05 0.96 4.75
N LEU A 66 7.95 0.81 6.07
CA LEU A 66 8.53 -0.32 6.79
C LEU A 66 7.96 -1.66 6.30
N ALA A 67 6.65 -1.73 6.10
CA ALA A 67 5.98 -2.95 5.63
C ALA A 67 6.49 -3.35 4.24
N TRP A 68 6.55 -2.40 3.31
CA TRP A 68 7.09 -2.63 1.96
C TRP A 68 8.55 -3.08 1.99
N GLU A 69 9.41 -2.36 2.72
CA GLU A 69 10.84 -2.69 2.77
C GLU A 69 11.09 -4.06 3.42
N ARG A 70 10.30 -4.45 4.43
CA ARG A 70 10.36 -5.79 5.02
C ARG A 70 9.88 -6.88 4.07
N ALA A 71 8.95 -6.56 3.18
CA ALA A 71 8.51 -7.44 2.11
C ALA A 71 9.49 -7.47 0.91
N GLY A 72 10.59 -6.71 0.96
CA GLY A 72 11.55 -6.60 -0.13
C GLY A 72 11.11 -5.67 -1.27
N LEU A 73 10.03 -4.90 -1.07
CA LEU A 73 9.51 -3.94 -2.04
C LEU A 73 10.21 -2.59 -1.85
N THR A 74 11.10 -2.24 -2.78
CA THR A 74 11.90 -1.00 -2.72
C THR A 74 11.56 0.01 -3.82
N ALA A 75 10.55 -0.27 -4.65
CA ALA A 75 10.17 0.56 -5.78
C ALA A 75 9.76 2.00 -5.40
N HIS A 76 9.31 2.21 -4.15
CA HIS A 76 9.03 3.56 -3.64
C HIS A 76 10.29 4.44 -3.62
N ILE A 77 11.46 3.86 -3.35
CA ILE A 77 12.74 4.58 -3.31
C ILE A 77 13.09 5.09 -4.71
N GLU A 78 12.92 4.25 -5.73
CA GLU A 78 13.13 4.61 -7.13
C GLU A 78 12.12 5.68 -7.60
N ALA A 79 10.90 5.63 -7.07
CA ALA A 79 9.88 6.68 -7.25
C ALA A 79 10.15 7.96 -6.43
N GLY A 80 11.29 8.06 -5.75
CA GLY A 80 11.74 9.25 -5.03
C GLY A 80 11.10 9.43 -3.64
N LEU A 81 10.40 8.43 -3.11
CA LEU A 81 10.01 8.40 -1.69
C LEU A 81 11.24 8.07 -0.83
N PRO A 82 11.29 8.56 0.42
CA PRO A 82 12.36 8.21 1.34
C PRO A 82 12.29 6.72 1.72
N SER A 83 13.41 6.16 2.18
CA SER A 83 13.37 4.88 2.89
C SER A 83 12.72 5.03 4.27
N PHE A 84 12.30 3.93 4.87
CA PHE A 84 11.78 3.88 6.24
C PHE A 84 12.73 4.57 7.23
N ASP A 85 14.02 4.23 7.19
CA ASP A 85 15.01 4.78 8.13
C ASP A 85 15.19 6.29 7.96
N ALA A 86 15.14 6.79 6.72
CA ALA A 86 15.23 8.21 6.43
C ALA A 86 13.97 8.96 6.91
N ALA A 87 12.78 8.44 6.60
CA ALA A 87 11.51 9.02 7.02
C ALA A 87 11.36 9.04 8.55
N ARG A 88 11.77 7.95 9.21
CA ARG A 88 11.78 7.86 10.68
C ARG A 88 12.75 8.87 11.30
N HIS A 89 13.94 9.04 10.72
CA HIS A 89 14.90 10.06 11.16
C HIS A 89 14.30 11.46 11.05
N GLU A 90 13.69 11.77 9.91
CA GLU A 90 13.07 13.07 9.69
C GLU A 90 11.95 13.36 10.70
N LEU A 91 11.07 12.39 10.98
CA LEU A 91 10.02 12.54 11.98
C LEU A 91 10.60 12.80 13.38
N ARG A 92 11.66 12.08 13.76
CA ARG A 92 12.37 12.29 15.04
C ARG A 92 12.97 13.70 15.12
N ASP A 93 13.59 14.18 14.05
CA ASP A 93 14.22 15.48 14.01
C ASP A 93 13.18 16.62 13.99
N ARG A 94 12.00 16.40 13.39
CA ARG A 94 10.85 17.32 13.51
C ARG A 94 10.31 17.36 14.95
N ARG A 95 10.23 16.20 15.63
CA ARG A 95 9.83 16.11 17.05
C ARG A 95 10.76 16.91 17.95
N GLN A 96 12.07 16.79 17.76
CA GLN A 96 13.06 17.53 18.57
C GLN A 96 12.96 19.05 18.41
N ARG A 97 12.52 19.52 17.25
CA ARG A 97 12.31 20.95 16.97
C ARG A 97 10.94 21.49 17.41
N GLY A 98 10.06 20.64 17.95
CA GLY A 98 8.74 21.04 18.42
C GLY A 98 7.69 21.28 17.33
N HIS A 99 7.94 20.84 16.09
CA HIS A 99 7.07 21.07 14.93
C HIS A 99 6.05 19.93 14.70
N TRP A 100 5.50 19.34 15.76
CA TRP A 100 4.56 18.20 15.66
C TRP A 100 3.16 18.60 15.18
N ASP A 101 2.75 19.84 15.48
CA ASP A 101 1.42 20.39 15.16
C ASP A 101 1.36 21.20 13.87
N THR A 102 2.52 21.58 13.33
CA THR A 102 2.59 22.45 12.17
C THR A 102 2.98 21.62 10.97
N GLU A 103 2.10 21.58 9.95
CA GLU A 103 2.57 21.31 8.59
C GLU A 103 3.83 22.16 8.38
N PRO A 104 4.97 21.57 8.00
CA PRO A 104 6.13 22.38 7.68
C PRO A 104 5.68 23.31 6.56
N VAL A 105 5.74 24.62 6.79
CA VAL A 105 5.25 25.62 5.84
C VAL A 105 5.90 25.34 4.48
N GLY A 106 5.10 24.88 3.52
CA GLY A 106 5.56 24.54 2.16
C GLY A 106 6.03 23.10 1.92
N GLN A 107 5.81 22.14 2.83
CA GLN A 107 6.09 20.72 2.59
C GLN A 107 4.83 19.86 2.67
N THR A 108 4.58 19.06 1.63
CA THR A 108 3.55 18.03 1.63
C THR A 108 3.89 16.95 2.66
N LEU A 109 2.92 16.56 3.49
CA LEU A 109 3.04 15.41 4.39
C LEU A 109 3.50 14.17 3.63
N LEU A 110 4.33 13.31 4.24
CA LEU A 110 4.80 12.08 3.59
C LEU A 110 3.62 11.21 3.15
N PHE A 111 2.57 11.14 3.96
CA PHE A 111 1.33 10.43 3.65
C PHE A 111 0.71 10.88 2.32
N GLY A 112 0.75 12.19 2.03
CA GLY A 112 0.26 12.75 0.78
C GLY A 112 1.05 12.31 -0.46
N ARG A 113 2.25 11.74 -0.29
CA ARG A 113 3.07 11.16 -1.36
C ARG A 113 2.97 9.62 -1.38
N VAL A 114 2.92 8.99 -0.22
CA VAL A 114 2.79 7.53 -0.07
C VAL A 114 1.44 7.04 -0.58
N LEU A 115 0.34 7.72 -0.26
CA LEU A 115 -0.99 7.28 -0.69
C LEU A 115 -1.15 7.29 -2.23
N PRO A 116 -0.78 8.35 -2.97
CA PRO A 116 -0.78 8.29 -4.44
C PRO A 116 0.12 7.20 -5.00
N PHE A 117 1.29 6.95 -4.41
CA PHE A 117 2.16 5.87 -4.87
C PHE A 117 1.47 4.51 -4.67
N LEU A 118 0.91 4.24 -3.48
CA LEU A 118 0.15 3.02 -3.20
C LEU A 118 -1.00 2.84 -4.21
N LEU A 119 -1.78 3.90 -4.45
CA LEU A 119 -2.95 3.82 -5.33
C LEU A 119 -2.60 3.62 -6.81
N ASN A 120 -1.41 3.99 -7.26
CA ASN A 120 -1.03 3.91 -8.67
C ASN A 120 -0.05 2.77 -8.97
N ALA A 121 0.79 2.38 -8.01
CA ALA A 121 1.83 1.38 -8.19
C ALA A 121 1.45 0.00 -7.64
N PHE A 122 0.30 -0.17 -7.00
CA PHE A 122 -0.13 -1.46 -6.45
C PHE A 122 -1.48 -1.93 -6.96
N ALA A 123 -1.62 -3.25 -7.12
CA ALA A 123 -2.89 -3.88 -7.41
C ALA A 123 -3.75 -3.87 -6.14
N TRP A 124 -4.88 -3.17 -6.18
CA TRP A 124 -5.72 -2.94 -5.01
C TRP A 124 -6.37 -4.20 -4.42
N ASP A 125 -6.54 -5.23 -5.24
CA ASP A 125 -7.11 -6.52 -4.82
C ASP A 125 -6.01 -7.57 -4.55
N GLY A 126 -4.73 -7.20 -4.70
CA GLY A 126 -3.58 -8.09 -4.43
C GLY A 126 -3.62 -8.72 -3.04
N PRO A 127 -3.81 -7.95 -1.96
CA PRO A 127 -3.87 -8.50 -0.61
C PRO A 127 -5.02 -9.49 -0.41
N GLU A 128 -6.18 -9.27 -1.03
CA GLU A 128 -7.33 -10.15 -0.89
C GLU A 128 -7.16 -11.45 -1.69
N LEU A 129 -6.75 -11.31 -2.96
CA LEU A 129 -6.68 -12.41 -3.91
C LEU A 129 -5.41 -13.26 -3.74
N LEU A 130 -4.28 -12.62 -3.43
CA LEU A 130 -2.96 -13.25 -3.40
C LEU A 130 -2.32 -13.24 -2.01
N GLN A 131 -2.99 -12.65 -1.00
CA GLN A 131 -2.44 -12.51 0.36
C GLN A 131 -1.07 -11.82 0.37
N ALA A 132 -0.84 -10.94 -0.60
CA ALA A 132 0.43 -10.25 -0.81
C ALA A 132 0.20 -8.87 -1.44
N ASP A 133 1.06 -7.92 -1.10
CA ASP A 133 1.15 -6.66 -1.82
C ASP A 133 1.74 -6.92 -3.22
N VAL A 134 0.99 -6.53 -4.25
CA VAL A 134 1.39 -6.74 -5.64
C VAL A 134 1.73 -5.40 -6.25
N LEU A 135 3.01 -5.22 -6.56
CA LEU A 135 3.46 -4.06 -7.31
C LEU A 135 3.06 -4.22 -8.79
N LEU A 136 2.38 -3.21 -9.31
CA LEU A 136 2.18 -3.02 -10.75
C LEU A 136 3.49 -2.47 -11.30
N ASN A 137 4.33 -3.34 -11.83
CA ASN A 137 5.51 -2.89 -12.55
C ASN A 137 5.07 -2.41 -13.95
N ASP A 138 5.72 -1.37 -14.48
CA ASP A 138 5.78 -1.16 -15.93
C ASP A 138 6.70 -2.27 -16.45
N ALA A 139 6.20 -3.50 -16.47
CA ALA A 139 6.77 -4.50 -17.35
C ALA A 139 6.75 -3.86 -18.74
N ASP A 140 7.86 -3.93 -19.47
CA ASP A 140 7.83 -3.72 -20.91
C ASP A 140 6.89 -4.80 -21.44
N ASP A 141 5.61 -4.43 -21.55
CA ASP A 141 4.43 -5.31 -21.44
C ASP A 141 4.53 -6.49 -22.42
N ASP A 142 5.18 -6.23 -23.56
CA ASP A 142 5.39 -7.21 -24.62
C ASP A 142 6.36 -8.33 -24.21
N THR A 143 7.43 -8.05 -23.47
CA THR A 143 8.44 -9.07 -23.14
C THR A 143 7.95 -10.06 -22.08
N GLU A 144 7.24 -9.59 -21.06
CA GLU A 144 6.66 -10.47 -20.04
C GLU A 144 5.44 -11.23 -20.56
N LEU A 145 4.57 -10.58 -21.35
CA LEU A 145 3.45 -11.26 -22.00
C LEU A 145 3.94 -12.33 -22.97
N ASP A 146 5.00 -12.06 -23.74
CA ASP A 146 5.62 -13.05 -24.62
C ASP A 146 6.20 -14.22 -23.81
N ALA A 147 6.87 -13.96 -22.69
CA ALA A 147 7.41 -15.02 -21.83
C ALA A 147 6.30 -15.88 -21.20
N ILE A 148 5.21 -15.28 -20.74
CA ILE A 148 4.04 -16.01 -20.21
C ILE A 148 3.37 -16.80 -21.33
N ALA A 149 3.17 -16.19 -22.50
CA ALA A 149 2.57 -16.85 -23.66
C ALA A 149 3.41 -18.04 -24.13
N GLU A 150 4.73 -17.87 -24.20
CA GLU A 150 5.68 -18.93 -24.57
C GLU A 150 5.66 -20.05 -23.53
N PHE A 151 5.66 -19.72 -22.23
CA PHE A 151 5.55 -20.71 -21.16
C PHE A 151 4.23 -21.50 -21.25
N LEU A 152 3.09 -20.82 -21.36
CA LEU A 152 1.77 -21.44 -21.48
C LEU A 152 1.70 -22.34 -22.71
N PHE A 153 2.25 -21.89 -23.84
CA PHE A 153 2.26 -22.67 -25.08
C PHE A 153 3.16 -23.89 -24.97
N ALA A 154 4.36 -23.75 -24.40
CA ALA A 154 5.30 -24.84 -24.18
C ALA A 154 4.73 -25.92 -23.26
N ASN A 155 3.94 -25.52 -22.26
CA ASN A 155 3.40 -26.41 -21.23
C ASN A 155 1.92 -26.79 -21.45
N ARG A 156 1.31 -26.43 -22.58
CA ARG A 156 -0.14 -26.61 -22.83
C ARG A 156 -0.68 -28.02 -22.61
N HIS A 157 0.12 -29.05 -22.89
CA HIS A 157 -0.30 -30.45 -22.70
C HIS A 157 -0.20 -30.89 -21.24
N THR A 158 0.85 -30.47 -20.53
CA THR A 158 1.04 -30.73 -19.10
C THR A 158 -0.03 -30.01 -18.28
N LEU A 159 -0.28 -28.73 -18.58
CA LEU A 159 -1.34 -27.95 -17.94
C LEU A 159 -2.73 -28.55 -18.23
N GLY A 160 -2.96 -29.04 -19.45
CA GLY A 160 -4.21 -29.72 -19.81
C GLY A 160 -4.46 -31.02 -19.04
N GLN A 161 -3.42 -31.74 -18.62
CA GLN A 161 -3.56 -32.92 -17.76
C GLN A 161 -3.86 -32.53 -16.32
N ILE A 162 -3.14 -31.54 -15.78
CA ILE A 162 -3.33 -31.04 -14.41
C ILE A 162 -4.75 -30.46 -14.22
N LEU A 163 -5.23 -29.70 -15.20
CA LEU A 163 -6.56 -29.09 -15.17
C LEU A 163 -7.67 -30.05 -15.63
N GLY A 164 -7.32 -31.06 -16.41
CA GLY A 164 -8.26 -32.07 -16.90
C GLY A 164 -8.65 -33.09 -15.83
N ASP A 165 -7.72 -33.44 -14.93
CA ASP A 165 -7.95 -34.40 -13.84
C ASP A 165 -8.99 -33.91 -12.80
N GLU A 166 -9.36 -32.63 -12.78
CA GLU A 166 -10.42 -32.11 -11.89
C GLU A 166 -11.85 -32.31 -12.43
N THR A 167 -12.03 -32.77 -13.68
CA THR A 167 -13.38 -32.87 -14.29
C THR A 167 -14.01 -34.26 -14.17
N ASP A 168 -13.26 -35.27 -13.69
CA ASP A 168 -13.70 -36.68 -13.59
C ASP A 168 -13.86 -37.19 -12.13
N ALA A 169 -13.98 -36.29 -11.14
CA ALA A 169 -14.32 -36.62 -9.74
C ALA A 169 -15.65 -36.01 -9.31
#